data_AF-L1L0T3-F1
#
_entry.id   AF-L1L0T3-F1
#
_cell.length_a   1.000
_cell.length_b   1.000
_cell.length_c   1.000
_cell.angle_alpha   90.00
_cell.angle_beta   90.00
_cell.angle_gamma   90.00
#
_symmetry.space_group_name_H-M   'P 1'
#
loop_
_entity.id
_entity.type
_entity.pdbx_description
1 polymer ?
#
loop_
_entity_poly.entity_id
_entity_poly.type
_entity_poly.pdbx_seq_one_letter_code
_entity_poly.pdbx_strand_id
1 'polypeptide(L)'
;MTTAQEQTEAQLFILYLDGEDYAEEMRNLALWVSDLLLPVYGREVTSQQPWCPRWWEHLEAVARLHALWLAWQECTDPAAGASGPAVWHRDHLGPVLAELRSPTGPFAGCKEGSHRAKTAPVVEAYDG
;
A
#
# COMPACT_ATOMS: atom_id res chain seq x y z
N MET A 1 0.57 33.06 -4.42
CA MET A 1 -0.73 32.59 -3.90
C MET A 1 -1.07 31.34 -4.68
N THR A 2 -0.42 30.24 -4.31
CA THR A 2 -0.73 28.90 -4.82
C THR A 2 -2.11 28.53 -4.30
N THR A 3 -3.02 28.19 -5.19
CA THR A 3 -4.41 27.91 -4.86
C THR A 3 -4.52 26.61 -4.08
N ALA A 4 -5.57 26.43 -3.26
CA ALA A 4 -5.80 25.19 -2.51
C ALA A 4 -5.89 23.95 -3.43
N GLN A 5 -6.21 24.14 -4.71
CA GLN A 5 -6.24 23.09 -5.74
C GLN A 5 -4.83 22.59 -6.14
N GLU A 6 -3.79 23.45 -6.09
CA GLU A 6 -2.40 23.04 -6.32
C GLU A 6 -1.80 22.27 -5.12
N GLN A 7 -2.40 22.41 -3.92
CA GLN A 7 -1.93 21.68 -2.73
C GLN A 7 -2.44 20.23 -2.69
N THR A 8 -3.64 19.97 -3.22
CA THR A 8 -4.20 18.61 -3.35
C THR A 8 -3.46 17.78 -4.40
N GLU A 9 -2.92 18.40 -5.46
CA GLU A 9 -2.04 17.70 -6.42
C GLU A 9 -0.64 17.38 -5.86
N ALA A 10 -0.18 18.11 -4.83
CA ALA A 10 1.20 18.02 -4.34
C ALA A 10 1.43 16.88 -3.30
N GLN A 11 0.38 16.40 -2.64
CA GLN A 11 0.49 15.34 -1.63
C GLN A 11 -0.19 14.06 -2.09
N LEU A 12 0.39 13.43 -3.12
CA LEU A 12 -0.13 12.17 -3.64
C LEU A 12 -0.07 11.04 -2.62
N PHE A 13 0.76 11.11 -1.58
CA PHE A 13 1.02 9.96 -0.72
C PHE A 13 0.15 9.95 0.55
N ILE A 14 -0.56 8.84 0.78
CA ILE A 14 -1.57 8.69 1.83
C ILE A 14 -1.07 9.01 3.25
N LEU A 15 0.23 8.91 3.51
CA LEU A 15 0.81 9.23 4.84
C LEU A 15 0.82 10.73 5.17
N TYR A 16 0.61 11.60 4.17
CA TYR A 16 0.56 13.05 4.35
C TYR A 16 -0.86 13.60 4.37
N LEU A 17 -1.86 12.76 4.06
CA LEU A 17 -3.27 13.15 4.09
C LEU A 17 -3.82 13.09 5.51
N ASP A 18 -4.78 13.96 5.81
CA ASP A 18 -5.53 13.97 7.05
C ASP A 18 -7.05 14.07 6.81
N GLY A 19 -7.82 14.01 7.89
CA GLY A 19 -9.26 14.26 7.86
C GLY A 19 -10.05 13.44 6.84
N GLU A 20 -10.86 14.14 6.05
CA GLU A 20 -11.73 13.53 5.02
C GLU A 20 -10.93 13.01 3.82
N ASP A 21 -9.85 13.70 3.44
CA ASP A 21 -8.98 13.31 2.32
C ASP A 21 -8.33 11.94 2.58
N TYR A 22 -7.79 11.73 3.79
CA TYR A 22 -7.27 10.43 4.20
C TYR A 22 -8.36 9.34 4.16
N ALA A 23 -9.57 9.66 4.63
CA ALA A 23 -10.66 8.69 4.70
C ALA A 23 -11.16 8.28 3.31
N GLU A 24 -11.19 9.20 2.35
CA GLU A 24 -11.52 8.91 0.96
C GLU A 24 -10.43 8.07 0.30
N GLU A 25 -9.17 8.48 0.44
CA GLU A 25 -8.04 7.77 -0.16
C GLU A 25 -7.90 6.34 0.37
N MET A 26 -8.10 6.15 1.68
CA MET A 26 -8.12 4.83 2.30
C MET A 26 -9.27 3.96 1.77
N ARG A 27 -10.44 4.55 1.49
CA ARG A 27 -11.58 3.81 0.93
C ARG A 27 -11.28 3.34 -0.49
N ASN A 28 -10.72 4.21 -1.33
CA ASN A 28 -10.33 3.88 -2.69
C ASN A 28 -9.26 2.78 -2.70
N LEU A 29 -8.24 2.92 -1.85
CA LEU A 29 -7.22 1.91 -1.67
C LEU A 29 -7.81 0.57 -1.20
N ALA A 30 -8.73 0.59 -0.23
CA ALA A 30 -9.35 -0.62 0.27
C ALA A 30 -10.16 -1.36 -0.79
N LEU A 31 -10.94 -0.63 -1.60
CA LEU A 31 -11.67 -1.20 -2.73
C LEU A 31 -10.72 -1.81 -3.76
N TRP A 32 -9.65 -1.11 -4.12
CA TRP A 32 -8.66 -1.66 -5.05
C TRP A 32 -7.98 -2.93 -4.51
N VAL A 33 -7.68 -2.96 -3.21
CA VAL A 33 -7.10 -4.15 -2.55
C VAL A 33 -8.08 -5.33 -2.56
N SER A 34 -9.36 -5.10 -2.19
CA SER A 34 -10.36 -6.17 -2.09
C SER A 34 -10.84 -6.68 -3.45
N ASP A 35 -10.97 -5.79 -4.43
CA ASP A 35 -11.70 -6.08 -5.67
C ASP A 35 -10.75 -6.39 -6.84
N LEU A 36 -9.48 -5.97 -6.76
CA LEU A 36 -8.48 -6.19 -7.80
C LEU A 36 -7.23 -6.90 -7.28
N LEU A 37 -6.51 -6.33 -6.31
CA LEU A 37 -5.19 -6.86 -5.92
C LEU A 37 -5.30 -8.29 -5.40
N LEU A 38 -6.15 -8.54 -4.41
CA LEU A 38 -6.24 -9.86 -3.77
C LEU A 38 -6.88 -10.92 -4.67
N PRO A 39 -8.00 -10.66 -5.38
CA PRO A 39 -8.59 -11.65 -6.27
C PRO A 39 -7.63 -12.10 -7.39
N VAL A 40 -6.77 -11.20 -7.88
CA VAL A 40 -5.88 -11.49 -9.01
C VAL A 40 -4.49 -11.97 -8.55
N TYR A 41 -3.92 -11.33 -7.53
CA TYR A 41 -2.52 -11.53 -7.14
C TYR A 41 -2.33 -12.07 -5.71
N GLY A 42 -3.42 -12.25 -4.96
CA GLY A 42 -3.40 -12.59 -3.53
C GLY A 42 -2.79 -13.96 -3.23
N ARG A 43 -2.91 -14.95 -4.12
CA ARG A 43 -2.48 -16.36 -3.92
C ARG A 43 -2.93 -16.94 -2.56
N GLU A 44 -2.55 -18.19 -2.28
CA GLU A 44 -2.88 -18.82 -0.99
C GLU A 44 -2.09 -18.19 0.17
N VAL A 45 -2.72 -18.04 1.34
CA VAL A 45 -2.09 -17.53 2.56
C VAL A 45 -1.39 -18.67 3.28
N THR A 46 -0.11 -18.50 3.57
CA THR A 46 0.68 -19.50 4.31
C THR A 46 1.54 -18.81 5.37
N SER A 47 2.17 -19.59 6.26
CA SER A 47 3.15 -19.03 7.21
C SER A 47 4.37 -18.38 6.54
N GLN A 48 4.70 -18.78 5.30
CA GLN A 48 5.80 -18.21 4.51
C GLN A 48 5.35 -17.07 3.60
N GLN A 49 4.04 -16.91 3.38
CA GLN A 49 3.44 -15.85 2.58
C GLN A 49 2.18 -15.32 3.29
N PRO A 50 2.33 -14.65 4.46
CA PRO A 50 1.19 -14.18 5.24
C PRO A 50 0.40 -13.09 4.52
N TRP A 51 -0.85 -12.93 4.94
CA TRP A 51 -1.68 -11.78 4.66
C TRP A 51 -2.48 -11.44 5.93
N CYS A 52 -2.58 -10.16 6.27
CA CYS A 52 -3.38 -9.71 7.41
C CYS A 52 -4.75 -9.22 6.91
N PRO A 53 -5.89 -9.75 7.41
CA PRO A 53 -7.22 -9.26 7.02
C PRO A 53 -7.49 -7.83 7.51
N ARG A 54 -6.72 -7.35 8.50
CA ARG A 54 -6.74 -5.97 9.02
C ARG A 54 -5.48 -5.22 8.59
N TRP A 55 -5.10 -5.35 7.31
CA TRP A 55 -3.84 -4.81 6.78
C TRP A 55 -3.71 -3.30 7.01
N TRP A 56 -4.83 -2.56 7.07
CA TRP A 56 -4.85 -1.11 7.34
C TRP A 56 -4.33 -0.74 8.73
N GLU A 57 -4.23 -1.68 9.68
CA GLU A 57 -3.62 -1.47 10.99
C GLU A 57 -2.08 -1.61 10.97
N HIS A 58 -1.51 -1.93 9.81
CA HIS A 58 -0.08 -1.94 9.59
C HIS A 58 0.29 -0.74 8.69
N LEU A 59 0.75 0.37 9.28
CA LEU A 59 1.02 1.61 8.53
C LEU A 59 2.02 1.42 7.37
N GLU A 60 3.02 0.55 7.53
CA GLU A 60 3.92 0.19 6.43
C GLU A 60 3.17 -0.52 5.29
N ALA A 61 2.18 -1.36 5.60
CA ALA A 61 1.37 -2.01 4.59
C ALA A 61 0.49 -1.00 3.85
N VAL A 62 -0.12 -0.05 4.56
CA VAL A 62 -0.85 1.08 3.96
C VAL A 62 0.05 1.83 2.99
N ALA A 63 1.24 2.25 3.44
CA ALA A 63 2.21 2.99 2.63
C ALA A 63 2.61 2.25 1.35
N ARG A 64 2.95 0.96 1.47
CA ARG A 64 3.39 0.12 0.34
C ARG A 64 2.25 -0.18 -0.64
N LEU A 65 1.06 -0.50 -0.14
CA LEU A 65 -0.11 -0.78 -0.97
C LEU A 65 -0.57 0.48 -1.71
N HIS A 66 -0.53 1.63 -1.04
CA HIS A 66 -0.87 2.90 -1.64
C HIS A 66 0.10 3.28 -2.77
N ALA A 67 1.41 3.21 -2.52
CA ALA A 67 2.41 3.42 -3.58
C ALA A 67 2.25 2.44 -4.75
N LEU A 68 1.95 1.17 -4.47
CA LEU A 68 1.69 0.16 -5.50
C LEU A 68 0.45 0.51 -6.34
N TRP A 69 -0.60 1.01 -5.69
CA TRP A 69 -1.83 1.44 -6.35
C TRP A 69 -1.63 2.69 -7.21
N LEU A 70 -0.86 3.68 -6.74
CA LEU A 70 -0.47 4.84 -7.57
C LEU A 70 0.31 4.41 -8.81
N ALA A 71 1.31 3.54 -8.64
CA ALA A 71 2.07 2.99 -9.78
C ALA A 71 1.18 2.17 -10.72
N TRP A 72 0.16 1.49 -10.20
CA TRP A 72 -0.82 0.78 -11.02
C TRP A 72 -1.61 1.76 -11.89
N GLN A 73 -2.11 2.86 -11.30
CA GLN A 73 -2.83 3.90 -12.05
C GLN A 73 -1.96 4.48 -13.16
N GLU A 74 -0.73 4.89 -12.85
CA GLU A 74 0.21 5.46 -13.83
C GLU A 74 0.53 4.46 -14.95
N CYS A 75 0.92 3.22 -14.61
CA CYS A 75 1.39 2.25 -15.59
C CYS A 75 0.26 1.57 -16.38
N THR A 76 -0.99 1.68 -15.93
CA THR A 76 -2.15 1.14 -16.67
C THR A 76 -2.97 2.22 -17.36
N ASP A 77 -2.58 3.48 -17.21
CA ASP A 77 -3.13 4.58 -17.99
C ASP A 77 -2.88 4.36 -19.50
N PRO A 78 -3.85 4.67 -20.38
CA PRO A 78 -3.66 4.54 -21.84
C PRO A 78 -2.42 5.26 -22.39
N ALA A 79 -1.97 6.35 -21.74
CA ALA A 79 -0.78 7.10 -22.12
C ALA A 79 0.54 6.38 -21.80
N ALA A 80 0.54 5.38 -20.90
CA ALA A 80 1.74 4.58 -20.57
C ALA A 80 2.15 3.63 -21.71
N GLY A 81 1.29 3.44 -22.71
CA GLY A 81 1.52 2.55 -23.84
C GLY A 81 1.31 1.07 -23.50
N ALA A 82 1.31 0.22 -24.52
CA ALA A 82 0.92 -1.19 -24.38
C ALA A 82 1.82 -2.02 -23.45
N SER A 83 3.05 -1.58 -23.18
CA SER A 83 3.96 -2.26 -22.25
C SER A 83 3.79 -1.84 -20.79
N GLY A 84 3.01 -0.80 -20.49
CA GLY A 84 2.83 -0.26 -19.14
C GLY A 84 2.45 -1.32 -18.09
N PRO A 85 1.46 -2.19 -18.34
CA PRO A 85 1.12 -3.27 -17.41
C PRO A 85 2.28 -4.23 -17.14
N ALA A 86 3.12 -4.53 -18.13
CA ALA A 86 4.28 -5.40 -17.93
C ALA A 86 5.36 -4.72 -17.06
N VAL A 87 5.56 -3.41 -17.22
CA VAL A 87 6.43 -2.60 -16.37
C VAL A 87 5.91 -2.59 -14.94
N TRP A 88 4.61 -2.39 -14.72
CA TRP A 88 4.01 -2.43 -13.38
C TRP A 88 4.27 -3.75 -12.64
N HIS A 89 4.12 -4.89 -13.32
CA HIS A 89 4.38 -6.19 -12.72
C HIS A 89 5.86 -6.36 -12.33
N ARG A 90 6.77 -5.95 -13.22
CA ARG A 90 8.22 -6.12 -13.06
C ARG A 90 8.77 -5.23 -11.95
N ASP A 91 8.41 -3.95 -11.97
CA ASP A 91 9.09 -2.94 -11.18
C ASP A 91 8.39 -2.64 -9.84
N HIS A 92 7.08 -2.91 -9.74
CA HIS A 92 6.28 -2.50 -8.59
C HIS A 92 5.62 -3.67 -7.87
N LEU A 93 4.80 -4.46 -8.58
CA LEU A 93 3.99 -5.52 -7.95
C LEU A 93 4.85 -6.58 -7.26
N GLY A 94 5.83 -7.14 -7.99
CA GLY A 94 6.68 -8.22 -7.48
C GLY A 94 7.42 -7.82 -6.19
N PRO A 95 8.20 -6.72 -6.19
CA PRO A 95 8.90 -6.26 -5.00
C PRO A 95 7.97 -5.94 -3.81
N VAL A 96 6.83 -5.28 -4.05
CA VAL A 96 5.90 -4.91 -2.98
C VAL A 96 5.25 -6.14 -2.35
N LEU A 97 4.75 -7.09 -3.16
CA LEU A 97 4.15 -8.31 -2.62
C LEU A 97 5.18 -9.22 -1.94
N ALA A 98 6.41 -9.27 -2.43
CA ALA A 98 7.48 -10.03 -1.80
C ALA A 98 7.77 -9.52 -0.37
N GLU A 99 7.78 -8.20 -0.18
CA GLU A 99 8.02 -7.60 1.14
C GLU A 99 6.81 -7.73 2.07
N LEU A 100 5.61 -7.35 1.60
CA LEU A 100 4.38 -7.44 2.39
C LEU A 100 4.15 -8.85 2.92
N ARG A 101 4.42 -9.84 2.07
CA ARG A 101 4.20 -11.26 2.35
C ARG A 101 5.47 -11.98 2.77
N SER A 102 6.52 -11.26 3.16
CA SER A 102 7.67 -11.88 3.79
C SER A 102 7.29 -12.41 5.18
N PRO A 103 7.80 -13.58 5.62
CA PRO A 103 7.60 -14.05 7.00
C PRO A 103 8.22 -13.11 8.05
N THR A 104 9.11 -12.19 7.62
CA THR A 104 9.70 -11.13 8.44
C THR A 104 9.16 -9.74 8.11
N GLY A 105 8.18 -9.64 7.20
CA GLY A 105 7.61 -8.37 6.73
C GLY A 105 6.53 -7.79 7.66
N PRO A 106 5.77 -6.80 7.18
CA PRO A 106 4.75 -6.09 7.95
C PRO A 106 3.68 -7.02 8.57
N PHE A 107 3.32 -8.08 7.84
CA PHE A 107 2.35 -9.08 8.28
C PHE A 107 2.95 -10.22 9.12
N ALA A 108 4.24 -10.17 9.46
CA ALA A 108 4.89 -11.22 10.25
C ALA A 108 4.13 -11.51 11.55
N GLY A 109 3.73 -12.77 11.76
CA GLY A 109 2.97 -13.20 12.92
C GLY A 109 1.45 -13.01 12.83
N CYS A 110 0.93 -12.42 11.75
CA CYS A 110 -0.46 -12.59 11.34
C CYS A 110 -0.61 -13.99 10.73
N LYS A 111 -1.62 -14.73 11.14
CA LYS A 111 -1.95 -16.05 10.59
C LYS A 111 -3.19 -15.91 9.69
N GLU A 112 -3.54 -16.97 9.00
CA GLU A 112 -4.79 -17.01 8.23
C GLU A 112 -5.98 -16.58 9.11
N GLY A 113 -6.68 -15.54 8.66
CA GLY A 113 -7.82 -14.95 9.40
C GLY A 113 -7.47 -14.21 10.69
N SER A 114 -6.18 -13.99 11.02
CA SER A 114 -5.78 -13.35 12.28
C SER A 114 -4.91 -12.10 12.08
N HIS A 115 -5.03 -11.17 13.03
CA HIS A 115 -4.23 -9.94 13.09
C HIS A 115 -3.33 -9.97 14.33
N ARG A 116 -2.09 -9.48 14.18
CA ARG A 116 -1.15 -9.24 15.28
C ARG A 116 -0.67 -7.80 15.23
N ALA A 117 -1.02 -7.01 16.24
CA ALA A 117 -0.57 -5.64 16.38
C ALA A 117 0.96 -5.53 16.44
N LYS A 118 1.49 -4.43 15.92
CA LYS A 118 2.92 -4.11 15.89
C LYS A 118 3.18 -2.86 16.70
N THR A 119 4.25 -2.88 17.49
CA THR A 119 4.77 -1.70 18.17
C THR A 119 5.89 -1.13 17.32
N ALA A 120 5.77 0.14 16.92
CA ALA A 120 6.85 0.85 16.23
C ALA A 120 8.06 1.00 17.14
N PRO A 121 9.29 1.00 16.58
CA PRO A 121 10.47 1.35 17.35
C PRO A 121 10.36 2.80 17.86
N VAL A 122 10.96 3.07 19.01
CA VAL A 122 11.06 4.44 19.54
C VAL A 122 12.30 5.11 18.98
N VAL A 123 12.20 6.42 18.74
CA VAL A 123 13.33 7.29 18.41
C VAL A 123 13.50 8.29 19.56
N GLU A 124 14.74 8.57 19.93
CA GLU A 124 15.03 9.64 20.89
C GLU A 124 14.69 11.00 20.27
N ALA A 125 14.31 11.96 21.11
CA ALA A 125 14.09 13.32 20.64
C ALA A 125 15.41 13.91 20.12
N TYR A 126 15.42 14.38 18.88
CA TYR A 126 16.53 15.14 18.33
C TYR A 126 16.40 16.60 18.79
N ASP A 127 17.38 17.08 19.54
CA ASP A 127 17.41 18.42 20.15
C ASP A 127 18.11 19.49 19.29
N GLY A 128 18.81 19.08 18.22
CA GLY A 128 19.46 19.98 17.24
C GLY A 128 20.97 19.78 17.14
#